data_AF-A0A1Y1T0R4-F1
#
_entry.id   AF-A0A1Y1T0R4-F1
#
_cell.length_a   1.000
_cell.length_b   1.000
_cell.length_c   1.000
_cell.angle_alpha   90.00
_cell.angle_beta   90.00
_cell.angle_gamma   90.00
#
_symmetry.space_group_name_H-M   'P 1'
#
loop_
_entity.id
_entity.type
_entity.pdbx_description
1 polymer ?
#
loop_
_entity_poly.entity_id
_entity_poly.type
_entity_poly.pdbx_seq_one_letter_code
_entity_poly.pdbx_strand_id
1 'polypeptide(L)'
;MTTQDGSNNLITHYADQDNGGRDNDISVNDEYLAMFDSEDDVRSEFFYASAQSEDLLTAKYTNQFGNVMVLRLAEMYLIRAEANLRLGSSVVATPVTDVNAIRERSNANALSTVNLDGIMLERELELAFEGFLIYDLKRTMQDVGNIPYNDSSLLFPIPQREIDVNSLLTQNPGYGS
;
A
#
# COMPACT_ATOMS: atom_id res chain seq x y z
N MET A 1 -24.90 8.46 14.56
CA MET A 1 -24.16 7.87 13.43
C MET A 1 -25.17 7.00 12.68
N THR A 2 -25.87 7.57 11.69
CA THR A 2 -26.69 6.77 10.79
C THR A 2 -25.75 6.01 9.86
N THR A 3 -26.22 4.92 9.25
CA THR A 3 -25.47 4.11 8.29
C THR A 3 -25.22 4.82 6.94
N GLN A 4 -25.31 6.15 6.88
CA GLN A 4 -25.31 6.94 5.64
C GLN A 4 -24.40 8.17 5.65
N ASP A 5 -23.59 8.39 6.69
CA ASP A 5 -22.73 9.57 6.81
C ASP A 5 -21.27 9.30 6.41
N GLY A 6 -21.04 8.64 5.26
CA GLY A 6 -19.69 8.42 4.72
C GLY A 6 -19.71 7.73 3.36
N SER A 7 -19.06 8.34 2.37
CA SER A 7 -18.78 7.72 1.07
C SER A 7 -17.32 7.30 1.03
N ASN A 8 -17.06 6.06 0.61
CA ASN A 8 -15.71 5.60 0.30
C ASN A 8 -15.26 6.23 -1.02
N ASN A 9 -14.48 7.30 -0.97
CA ASN A 9 -13.99 7.95 -2.20
C ASN A 9 -12.89 7.16 -2.93
N LEU A 10 -12.26 6.17 -2.28
CA LEU A 10 -11.24 5.32 -2.93
C LEU A 10 -11.84 4.48 -4.07
N ILE A 11 -13.14 4.17 -3.99
CA ILE A 11 -13.86 3.46 -5.05
C ILE A 11 -13.71 4.12 -6.41
N THR A 12 -13.68 5.45 -6.43
CA THR A 12 -13.56 6.30 -7.62
C THR A 12 -12.30 6.04 -8.43
N HIS A 13 -11.26 5.50 -7.81
CA HIS A 13 -9.94 5.24 -8.41
C HIS A 13 -9.63 3.75 -8.56
N TYR A 14 -10.06 2.94 -7.60
CA TYR A 14 -9.66 1.53 -7.52
C TYR A 14 -10.67 0.55 -8.11
N ALA A 15 -11.89 1.01 -8.40
CA ALA A 15 -12.96 0.14 -8.89
C ALA A 15 -13.38 0.49 -10.32
N ASP A 16 -14.00 -0.49 -10.99
CA ASP A 16 -14.62 -0.32 -12.30
C ASP A 16 -15.99 0.38 -12.19
N GLN A 17 -16.63 0.64 -13.33
CA GLN A 17 -17.90 1.38 -13.37
C GLN A 17 -19.05 0.58 -12.74
N ASP A 18 -19.01 -0.75 -12.84
CA ASP A 18 -20.02 -1.64 -12.25
C ASP A 18 -19.98 -1.60 -10.72
N ASN A 19 -18.81 -1.38 -10.14
CA ASN A 19 -18.64 -1.15 -8.71
C ASN A 19 -18.67 0.34 -8.33
N GLY A 20 -19.01 1.26 -9.25
CA GLY A 20 -19.17 2.70 -8.96
C GLY A 20 -17.87 3.51 -8.96
N GLY A 21 -16.79 2.94 -9.50
CA GLY A 21 -15.54 3.63 -9.79
C GLY A 21 -15.48 4.18 -11.22
N ARG A 22 -14.29 4.59 -11.65
CA ARG A 22 -14.06 5.15 -13.00
C ARG A 22 -13.44 4.17 -13.98
N ASP A 23 -12.95 3.02 -13.50
CA ASP A 23 -12.14 2.06 -14.25
C ASP A 23 -10.79 2.62 -14.74
N ASN A 24 -9.78 1.76 -14.93
CA ASN A 24 -8.47 2.06 -15.54
C ASN A 24 -7.66 3.24 -14.92
N ASP A 25 -8.00 3.68 -13.71
CA ASP A 25 -7.21 4.67 -12.96
C ASP A 25 -6.01 4.01 -12.27
N ILE A 26 -6.24 2.84 -11.65
CA ILE A 26 -5.23 2.03 -10.96
C ILE A 26 -5.52 0.56 -11.24
N SER A 27 -4.61 -0.09 -11.97
CA SER A 27 -4.63 -1.53 -12.22
C SER A 27 -3.49 -2.24 -11.49
N VAL A 28 -3.68 -3.54 -11.27
CA VAL A 28 -2.71 -4.44 -10.66
C VAL A 28 -1.88 -5.08 -11.77
N ASN A 29 -0.56 -5.03 -11.63
CA ASN A 29 0.34 -5.65 -12.59
C ASN A 29 0.66 -7.11 -12.22
N ASP A 30 1.04 -7.91 -13.22
CA ASP A 30 1.44 -9.31 -13.02
C ASP A 30 2.67 -9.44 -12.11
N GLU A 31 3.55 -8.43 -12.09
CA GLU A 31 4.72 -8.39 -11.21
C GLU A 31 4.31 -8.42 -9.74
N TYR A 32 3.25 -7.70 -9.35
CA TYR A 32 2.72 -7.74 -7.99
C TYR A 32 2.15 -9.11 -7.65
N LEU A 33 1.41 -9.74 -8.58
CA LEU A 33 0.85 -11.07 -8.37
C LEU A 33 1.93 -12.14 -8.25
N ALA A 34 3.05 -11.99 -8.96
CA ALA A 34 4.18 -12.92 -8.90
C ALA A 34 4.93 -12.88 -7.56
N MET A 35 4.65 -11.91 -6.68
CA MET A 35 5.25 -11.83 -5.35
C MET A 35 4.65 -12.79 -4.33
N PHE A 36 3.42 -13.30 -4.57
CA PHE A 36 2.81 -14.30 -3.69
C PHE A 36 3.52 -15.64 -3.82
N ASP A 37 3.89 -16.23 -2.69
CA ASP A 37 4.68 -17.46 -2.64
C ASP A 37 3.85 -18.71 -2.29
N SER A 38 2.54 -18.57 -2.14
CA SER A 38 1.59 -19.64 -1.84
C SER A 38 0.36 -19.48 -2.72
N GLU A 39 -0.08 -20.56 -3.36
CA GLU A 39 -1.35 -20.61 -4.11
C GLU A 39 -2.56 -20.51 -3.16
N ASP A 40 -2.37 -20.83 -1.88
CA ASP A 40 -3.41 -20.74 -0.85
C ASP A 40 -3.48 -19.35 -0.19
N ASP A 41 -2.59 -18.41 -0.54
CA ASP A 41 -2.61 -17.07 0.06
C ASP A 41 -3.88 -16.30 -0.34
N VAL A 42 -4.83 -16.19 0.58
CA VAL A 42 -6.16 -15.60 0.31
C VAL A 42 -6.11 -14.14 -0.11
N ARG A 43 -4.97 -13.44 0.08
CA ARG A 43 -4.80 -12.06 -0.37
C ARG A 43 -4.69 -11.98 -1.90
N SER A 44 -4.25 -13.04 -2.58
CA SER A 44 -4.25 -13.11 -4.05
C SER A 44 -5.66 -13.23 -4.63
N GLU A 45 -6.67 -13.47 -3.80
CA GLU A 45 -8.08 -13.49 -4.21
C GLU A 45 -8.73 -12.10 -4.15
N PHE A 46 -8.03 -11.07 -3.67
CA PHE A 46 -8.57 -9.71 -3.55
C PHE A 46 -8.51 -8.92 -4.87
N PHE A 47 -8.63 -9.62 -5.99
CA PHE A 47 -8.53 -9.05 -7.33
C PHE A 47 -9.66 -9.56 -8.22
N TYR A 48 -10.10 -8.72 -9.15
CA TYR A 48 -11.11 -9.07 -10.15
C TYR A 48 -10.79 -8.38 -11.47
N ALA A 49 -11.17 -9.01 -12.59
CA ALA A 49 -11.06 -8.38 -13.89
C ALA A 49 -12.20 -7.38 -14.08
N SER A 50 -11.86 -6.16 -14.50
CA SER A 50 -12.82 -5.15 -14.91
C SER A 50 -13.66 -5.65 -16.07
N ALA A 51 -14.98 -5.47 -16.01
CA ALA A 51 -15.86 -5.82 -17.11
C ALA A 51 -15.78 -4.83 -18.30
N GLN A 52 -15.07 -3.70 -18.12
CA GLN A 52 -14.92 -2.65 -19.13
C GLN A 52 -13.57 -2.69 -19.83
N SER A 53 -12.48 -2.80 -19.06
CA SER A 53 -11.10 -2.74 -19.58
C SER A 53 -10.39 -4.09 -19.65
N GLU A 54 -10.92 -5.13 -19.01
CA GLU A 54 -10.22 -6.40 -18.72
C GLU A 54 -8.99 -6.25 -17.82
N ASP A 55 -8.69 -5.03 -17.34
CA ASP A 55 -7.61 -4.80 -16.38
C ASP A 55 -7.94 -5.47 -15.03
N LEU A 56 -6.90 -5.95 -14.35
CA LEU A 56 -7.04 -6.51 -13.02
C LEU A 56 -7.09 -5.39 -11.98
N LEU A 57 -8.17 -5.35 -11.19
CA LEU A 57 -8.41 -4.31 -10.17
C LEU A 57 -8.45 -4.91 -8.77
N THR A 58 -8.26 -4.08 -7.74
CA THR A 58 -8.38 -4.53 -6.34
C THR A 58 -9.83 -4.56 -5.86
N ALA A 59 -10.24 -5.67 -5.25
CA ALA A 59 -11.52 -5.83 -4.58
C ALA A 59 -11.60 -5.10 -3.23
N LYS A 60 -10.50 -4.52 -2.70
CA LYS A 60 -10.47 -3.85 -1.39
C LYS A 60 -11.43 -2.66 -1.29
N TYR A 61 -11.76 -2.02 -2.41
CA TYR A 61 -12.52 -0.78 -2.44
C TYR A 61 -13.75 -0.82 -3.36
N THR A 62 -14.50 -1.92 -3.39
CA THR A 62 -15.72 -2.08 -4.23
C THR A 62 -17.03 -1.75 -3.52
N ASN A 63 -16.98 -1.41 -2.23
CA ASN A 63 -18.16 -0.99 -1.47
C ASN A 63 -18.19 0.54 -1.32
N GLN A 64 -19.13 1.19 -2.00
CA GLN A 64 -19.31 2.65 -2.01
C GLN A 64 -19.56 3.23 -0.61
N PHE A 65 -20.24 2.47 0.25
CA PHE A 65 -20.54 2.86 1.63
C PHE A 65 -19.69 2.08 2.64
N GLY A 66 -18.64 1.41 2.17
CA GLY A 66 -17.71 0.67 3.00
C GLY A 66 -16.80 1.59 3.80
N ASN A 67 -16.42 1.16 5.00
CA ASN A 67 -15.42 1.88 5.77
C ASN A 67 -14.04 1.68 5.16
N VAL A 68 -13.26 2.76 5.07
CA VAL A 68 -11.85 2.69 4.72
C VAL A 68 -11.04 2.46 5.99
N MET A 69 -10.31 1.34 6.03
CA MET A 69 -9.41 1.05 7.14
C MET A 69 -8.17 1.95 7.04
N VAL A 70 -8.00 2.86 8.01
CA VAL A 70 -6.84 3.76 8.07
C VAL A 70 -5.71 3.17 8.91
N LEU A 71 -6.06 2.39 9.94
CA LEU A 71 -5.13 1.71 10.83
C LEU A 71 -5.66 0.32 11.14
N ARG A 72 -4.77 -0.67 11.20
CA ARG A 72 -5.15 -2.05 11.55
C ARG A 72 -4.01 -2.80 12.23
N LEU A 73 -4.39 -3.83 12.98
CA LEU A 73 -3.48 -4.55 13.85
C LEU A 73 -2.30 -5.20 13.08
N ALA A 74 -2.51 -5.66 11.85
CA ALA A 74 -1.43 -6.24 11.06
C ALA A 74 -0.28 -5.26 10.79
N GLU A 75 -0.59 -3.98 10.59
CA GLU A 75 0.43 -2.93 10.44
C GLU A 75 1.29 -2.86 11.72
N MET A 76 0.69 -2.98 12.90
CA MET A 76 1.41 -2.95 14.18
C MET A 76 2.33 -4.16 14.37
N TYR A 77 1.91 -5.36 13.93
CA TYR A 77 2.78 -6.54 13.91
C TYR A 77 4.01 -6.28 13.03
N LEU A 78 3.82 -5.72 11.84
CA LEU A 78 4.90 -5.48 10.89
C LEU A 78 5.82 -4.33 11.31
N ILE A 79 5.29 -3.27 11.93
CA ILE A 79 6.10 -2.22 12.56
C ILE A 79 6.95 -2.80 13.69
N ARG A 80 6.37 -3.66 14.53
CA ARG A 80 7.11 -4.31 15.62
C ARG A 80 8.18 -5.26 15.08
N ALA A 81 7.86 -6.04 14.04
CA ALA A 81 8.82 -6.93 13.38
C ALA A 81 10.03 -6.14 12.86
N GLU A 82 9.78 -5.05 12.12
CA GLU A 82 10.84 -4.19 11.58
C GLU A 82 11.68 -3.58 12.70
N ALA A 83 11.04 -3.00 13.73
CA ALA A 83 11.74 -2.37 14.84
C ALA A 83 12.63 -3.37 15.59
N ASN A 84 12.09 -4.56 15.91
CA ASN A 84 12.84 -5.62 16.57
C ASN A 84 14.03 -6.10 15.72
N LEU A 85 13.84 -6.24 14.40
CA LEU A 85 14.93 -6.63 13.50
C LEU A 85 16.05 -5.59 13.50
N ARG A 86 15.71 -4.30 13.37
CA ARG A 86 16.69 -3.19 13.31
C ARG A 86 17.46 -3.02 14.62
N LEU A 87 16.81 -3.27 15.75
CA LEU A 87 17.41 -3.15 17.07
C LEU A 87 18.13 -4.42 17.53
N GLY A 88 18.03 -5.52 16.78
CA GLY A 88 18.50 -6.83 17.22
C GLY A 88 17.78 -7.32 18.49
N SER A 89 16.50 -6.96 18.65
CA SER A 89 15.68 -7.28 19.82
C SER A 89 14.52 -8.20 19.48
N SER A 90 13.78 -8.61 20.51
CA SER A 90 12.58 -9.46 20.40
C SER A 90 11.54 -9.07 21.45
N VAL A 91 11.26 -7.77 21.57
CA VAL A 91 10.29 -7.25 22.53
C VAL A 91 8.90 -7.75 22.12
N VAL A 92 8.22 -8.46 23.02
CA VAL A 92 6.94 -9.18 22.83
C VAL A 92 7.02 -10.40 21.89
N ALA A 93 7.71 -10.30 20.75
CA ALA A 93 7.85 -11.39 19.78
C ALA A 93 9.16 -11.26 18.97
N THR A 94 9.61 -12.34 18.35
CA THR A 94 10.71 -12.27 17.38
C THR A 94 10.20 -11.69 16.04
N PRO A 95 11.05 -11.08 15.21
CA PRO A 95 10.63 -10.57 13.90
C PRO A 95 9.91 -11.61 13.03
N VAL A 96 10.42 -12.85 13.00
CA VAL A 96 9.81 -13.94 12.23
C VAL A 96 8.47 -14.38 12.81
N THR A 97 8.30 -14.35 14.14
CA THR A 97 7.01 -14.65 14.78
C THR A 97 5.94 -13.62 14.39
N ASP A 98 6.29 -12.34 14.35
CA ASP A 98 5.36 -11.28 13.96
C ASP A 98 4.96 -11.37 12.48
N VAL A 99 5.93 -11.64 11.59
CA VAL A 99 5.66 -11.86 10.17
C VAL A 99 4.80 -13.10 9.97
N ASN A 100 5.12 -14.22 10.64
CA ASN A 100 4.35 -15.45 10.49
C ASN A 100 2.93 -15.35 11.05
N ALA A 101 2.66 -14.46 12.03
CA ALA A 101 1.28 -14.21 12.46
C ALA A 101 0.40 -13.62 11.34
N ILE A 102 0.99 -12.85 10.43
CA ILE A 102 0.30 -12.31 9.26
C ILE A 102 0.13 -13.40 8.20
N ARG A 103 1.23 -14.11 7.90
CA ARG A 103 1.28 -15.16 6.90
C ARG A 103 0.37 -16.33 7.21
N GLU A 104 0.32 -16.77 8.47
CA GLU A 104 -0.61 -17.82 8.93
C GLU A 104 -2.06 -17.40 8.72
N ARG A 105 -2.41 -16.14 9.04
CA ARG A 105 -3.78 -15.64 8.83
C ARG A 105 -4.17 -15.60 7.36
N SER A 106 -3.21 -15.36 6.46
CA SER A 106 -3.46 -15.34 5.02
C SER A 106 -3.26 -16.70 4.34
N ASN A 107 -2.85 -17.76 5.06
CA ASN A 107 -2.41 -19.05 4.50
C ASN A 107 -1.16 -18.96 3.58
N ALA A 108 -0.31 -17.96 3.78
CA ALA A 108 1.01 -17.90 3.15
C ALA A 108 1.99 -18.89 3.82
N ASN A 109 3.04 -19.27 3.09
CA ASN A 109 4.05 -20.21 3.61
C ASN A 109 4.79 -19.64 4.82
N ALA A 110 4.86 -20.37 5.93
CA ALA A 110 5.61 -19.89 7.10
C ALA A 110 7.11 -19.73 6.78
N LEU A 111 7.71 -18.63 7.27
CA LEU A 111 9.14 -18.36 7.10
C LEU A 111 9.94 -18.92 8.29
N SER A 112 11.14 -19.44 8.02
CA SER A 112 12.06 -19.89 9.07
C SER A 112 12.86 -18.75 9.69
N THR A 113 13.17 -17.73 8.90
CA THR A 113 13.88 -16.50 9.29
C THR A 113 13.38 -15.33 8.45
N VAL A 114 13.63 -14.11 8.90
CA VAL A 114 13.32 -12.89 8.14
C VAL A 114 14.49 -11.91 8.22
N ASN A 115 14.75 -11.23 7.10
CA ASN A 115 15.60 -10.05 7.02
C ASN A 115 14.71 -8.82 6.71
N LEU A 116 15.33 -7.66 6.48
CA LEU A 116 14.56 -6.42 6.25
C LEU A 116 13.70 -6.53 4.99
N ASP A 117 14.27 -7.07 3.91
CA ASP A 117 13.56 -7.24 2.64
C ASP A 117 12.35 -8.16 2.78
N GLY A 118 12.47 -9.26 3.53
CA GLY A 118 11.35 -10.15 3.82
C GLY A 118 10.23 -9.48 4.64
N ILE A 119 10.57 -8.57 5.55
CA ILE A 119 9.56 -7.79 6.29
C ILE A 119 8.90 -6.75 5.39
N MET A 120 9.68 -6.09 4.52
CA MET A 120 9.15 -5.10 3.57
C MET A 120 8.24 -5.76 2.53
N LEU A 121 8.62 -6.94 2.02
CA LEU A 121 7.78 -7.74 1.12
C LEU A 121 6.45 -8.11 1.80
N GLU A 122 6.49 -8.59 3.05
CA GLU A 122 5.25 -8.89 3.77
C GLU A 122 4.39 -7.64 4.01
N ARG A 123 5.00 -6.47 4.28
CA ARG A 123 4.26 -5.19 4.34
C ARG A 123 3.62 -4.85 3.01
N GLU A 124 4.31 -5.02 1.90
CA GLU A 124 3.78 -4.71 0.58
C GLU A 124 2.58 -5.60 0.24
N LEU A 125 2.70 -6.92 0.41
CA LEU A 125 1.60 -7.87 0.15
C LEU A 125 0.41 -7.62 1.08
N GLU A 126 0.67 -7.36 2.36
CA GLU A 126 -0.39 -7.18 3.35
C GLU A 126 -1.13 -5.86 3.15
N LEU A 127 -0.38 -4.75 3.04
CA LEU A 127 -0.88 -3.37 3.04
C LEU A 127 -1.04 -2.78 1.63
N ALA A 128 -1.02 -3.62 0.58
CA ALA A 128 -1.23 -3.18 -0.79
C ALA A 128 -2.50 -2.33 -0.92
N PHE A 129 -2.41 -1.24 -1.70
CA PHE A 129 -3.49 -0.27 -1.94
C PHE A 129 -3.91 0.59 -0.73
N GLU A 130 -3.27 0.43 0.43
CA GLU A 130 -3.59 1.21 1.65
C GLU A 130 -2.71 2.46 1.82
N GLY A 131 -1.87 2.77 0.83
CA GLY A 131 -1.09 4.02 0.77
C GLY A 131 0.28 3.97 1.48
N PHE A 132 0.84 2.79 1.71
CA PHE A 132 2.12 2.65 2.45
C PHE A 132 3.36 2.53 1.56
N LEU A 133 3.27 1.84 0.41
CA LEU A 133 4.44 1.39 -0.36
C LEU A 133 5.44 2.51 -0.69
N ILE A 134 4.97 3.64 -1.23
CA ILE A 134 5.85 4.76 -1.58
C ILE A 134 6.63 5.31 -0.39
N TYR A 135 6.00 5.36 0.80
CA TYR A 135 6.66 5.83 2.01
C TYR A 135 7.64 4.80 2.56
N ASP A 136 7.28 3.51 2.48
CA ASP A 136 8.14 2.40 2.87
C ASP A 136 9.41 2.37 2.00
N LEU A 137 9.28 2.45 0.67
CA LEU A 137 10.42 2.51 -0.25
C LEU A 137 11.31 3.74 0.02
N LYS A 138 10.71 4.94 0.14
CA LYS A 138 11.50 6.17 0.35
C LYS A 138 12.25 6.16 1.68
N ARG A 139 11.64 5.69 2.77
CA ARG A 139 12.29 5.69 4.09
C ARG A 139 13.37 4.60 4.22
N THR A 140 13.30 3.54 3.43
CA THR A 140 14.32 2.48 3.36
C THR A 140 15.36 2.73 2.27
N MET A 141 15.28 3.86 1.56
CA MET A 141 16.17 4.24 0.44
C MET A 141 16.11 3.22 -0.71
N GLN A 142 14.93 2.69 -0.99
CA GLN A 142 14.64 1.84 -2.13
C GLN A 142 13.95 2.64 -3.24
N ASP A 143 14.31 2.33 -4.48
CA ASP A 143 13.78 3.02 -5.66
C ASP A 143 12.33 2.61 -5.95
N VAL A 144 11.57 3.52 -6.56
CA VAL A 144 10.18 3.28 -6.98
C VAL A 144 10.20 2.91 -8.47
N GLY A 145 10.30 1.62 -8.75
CA GLY A 145 10.58 1.14 -10.10
C GLY A 145 11.92 1.70 -10.60
N ASN A 146 11.89 2.48 -11.68
CA ASN A 146 13.08 3.14 -12.22
C ASN A 146 13.33 4.55 -11.66
N ILE A 147 12.51 5.00 -10.70
CA ILE A 147 12.62 6.34 -10.11
C ILE A 147 13.44 6.24 -8.82
N PRO A 148 14.58 6.95 -8.72
CA PRO A 148 15.38 6.95 -7.50
C PRO A 148 14.59 7.38 -6.27
N TYR A 149 14.85 6.77 -5.11
CA TYR A 149 14.13 7.08 -3.85
C TYR A 149 14.13 8.58 -3.47
N ASN A 150 15.15 9.31 -3.93
CA ASN A 150 15.37 10.74 -3.66
C ASN A 150 14.99 11.65 -4.84
N ASP A 151 14.34 11.11 -5.88
CA ASP A 151 13.89 11.89 -7.01
C ASP A 151 12.80 12.89 -6.60
N SER A 152 12.91 14.13 -7.08
CA SER A 152 11.95 15.21 -6.79
C SER A 152 10.54 14.94 -7.32
N SER A 153 10.39 14.09 -8.33
CA SER A 153 9.08 13.69 -8.87
C SER A 153 8.25 12.87 -7.88
N LEU A 154 8.86 12.32 -6.83
CA LEU A 154 8.18 11.66 -5.71
C LEU A 154 7.65 12.63 -4.65
N LEU A 155 7.56 13.92 -4.94
CA LEU A 155 7.03 14.96 -4.07
C LEU A 155 6.00 15.77 -4.85
N PHE A 156 4.76 15.85 -4.35
CA PHE A 156 3.73 16.66 -4.99
C PHE A 156 4.13 18.14 -5.07
N PRO A 157 3.71 18.88 -6.12
CA PRO A 157 3.91 20.32 -6.15
C PRO A 157 3.13 20.99 -5.02
N ILE A 158 3.69 22.06 -4.47
CA ILE A 158 2.91 23.01 -3.68
C ILE A 158 1.79 23.55 -4.57
N PRO A 159 0.52 23.54 -4.14
CA PRO A 159 -0.58 24.00 -4.99
C PRO A 159 -0.34 25.42 -5.50
N GLN A 160 -0.61 25.66 -6.79
CA GLN A 160 -0.32 26.96 -7.43
C GLN A 160 -0.98 28.13 -6.69
N ARG A 161 -2.20 27.92 -6.19
CA ARG A 161 -2.91 28.92 -5.38
C ARG A 161 -2.08 29.40 -4.18
N GLU A 162 -1.33 28.51 -3.53
CA GLU A 162 -0.50 28.86 -2.37
C GLU A 162 0.73 29.66 -2.81
N ILE A 163 1.35 29.30 -3.94
CA ILE A 163 2.46 30.05 -4.54
C ILE A 163 2.02 31.47 -4.93
N ASP A 164 0.84 31.59 -5.56
CA ASP A 164 0.30 32.88 -6.03
C ASP A 164 0.00 33.86 -4.89
N VAL A 165 -0.46 33.36 -3.73
CA VAL A 165 -0.81 34.21 -2.58
C VAL A 165 0.37 34.51 -1.66
N ASN A 166 1.42 33.67 -1.66
CA ASN A 166 2.57 33.83 -0.79
C ASN A 166 3.89 33.78 -1.56
N SER A 167 4.36 34.96 -1.96
CA SER A 167 5.66 35.14 -2.64
C SER A 167 6.90 34.67 -1.87
N LEU A 168 6.77 34.31 -0.59
CA LEU A 168 7.87 33.71 0.19
C LEU A 168 7.94 32.18 0.05
N LEU A 169 6.90 31.53 -0.50
CA LEU A 169 6.95 30.10 -0.78
C LEU A 169 7.84 29.83 -1.99
N THR A 170 8.76 28.90 -1.82
CA THR A 170 9.54 28.34 -2.92
C THR A 170 8.94 27.00 -3.30
N GLN A 171 8.69 26.80 -4.60
CA GLN A 171 8.17 25.54 -5.12
C GLN A 171 9.15 24.38 -4.90
N ASN A 172 8.61 23.16 -4.80
CA ASN A 172 9.39 21.95 -4.78
C ASN A 172 10.24 21.81 -6.06
N PRO A 173 11.48 21.27 -5.96
CA PRO A 173 12.34 21.06 -7.12
C PRO A 173 11.63 20.27 -8.23
N GLY A 174 11.93 20.57 -9.50
CA GLY A 174 11.35 19.89 -10.66
C GLY A 174 10.02 20.46 -11.15
N TYR A 175 9.37 21.33 -10.37
CA TYR A 175 8.16 22.04 -10.78
C TYR A 175 8.48 23.50 -11.15
N GLY A 176 7.76 24.03 -12.14
CA GLY A 176 7.90 25.41 -12.57
C GLY A 176 7.55 26.41 -11.46
N SER A 177 8.12 27.61 -11.56
CA SER A 177 7.75 28.78 -10.76
C SER A 177 6.43 29.39 -11.21
#